data_AF-A0A452DX82-F1
#
_entry.id   AF-A0A452DX82-F1
#
_cell.length_a   1.000
_cell.length_b   1.000
_cell.length_c   1.000
_cell.angle_alpha   90.00
_cell.angle_beta   90.00
_cell.angle_gamma   90.00
#
_symmetry.space_group_name_H-M   'P 1'
#
loop_
_entity.id
_entity.type
_entity.pdbx_description
1 polymer ?
#
loop_
_entity_poly.entity_id
_entity_poly.type
_entity_poly.pdbx_seq_one_letter_code
_entity_poly.pdbx_strand_id
1 'polypeptide(L)'
;MQSIILFQLQVNCTKYNLNGAGIACTKEWRPICGIDQKTYSNECMFCFLNRDKGSQLRKLHDNECVECTTYSEICTMEYIPHCGSDGIVYGNRCSFCNAVV
;
A
#
# COMPACT_ATOMS: atom_id res chain seq x y z
N MET A 1 5.42 -2.75 23.06
CA MET A 1 4.94 -3.44 21.84
C MET A 1 4.11 -2.56 20.89
N GLN A 2 3.67 -1.35 21.28
CA GLN A 2 2.81 -0.49 20.44
C GLN A 2 3.53 0.43 19.43
N SER A 3 4.86 0.49 19.42
CA SER A 3 5.58 1.50 18.62
C SER A 3 6.00 1.01 17.23
N ILE A 4 6.17 -0.30 16.99
CA ILE A 4 6.73 -0.82 15.72
C ILE A 4 5.73 -0.72 14.55
N ILE A 5 4.43 -0.93 14.80
CA ILE A 5 3.40 -0.89 13.74
C ILE A 5 3.24 0.51 13.14
N LEU A 6 3.43 1.57 13.95
CA LEU A 6 3.32 2.95 13.46
C LEU A 6 4.46 3.35 12.51
N PHE A 7 5.66 2.79 12.67
CA PHE A 7 6.82 3.16 11.85
C PHE A 7 6.74 2.62 10.41
N GLN A 8 6.10 1.46 10.18
CA GLN A 8 5.97 0.89 8.82
C GLN A 8 4.91 1.60 7.97
N LEU A 9 3.99 2.35 8.59
CA LEU A 9 2.89 3.05 7.90
C LEU A 9 3.23 4.50 7.54
N GLN A 10 4.34 5.03 8.06
CA GLN A 10 4.75 6.42 7.86
C GLN A 10 5.84 6.52 6.79
N VAL A 11 5.53 7.18 5.68
CA VAL A 11 6.51 7.50 4.63
C VAL A 11 7.15 8.85 4.95
N ASN A 12 8.48 8.89 5.01
CA ASN A 12 9.20 10.14 5.23
C ASN A 12 9.33 10.95 3.93
N CYS A 13 8.33 11.79 3.64
CA CYS A 13 8.32 12.61 2.44
C CYS A 13 9.36 13.73 2.40
N THR A 14 9.98 14.10 3.53
CA THR A 14 11.01 15.15 3.53
C THR A 14 12.25 14.73 2.77
N LYS A 15 12.50 13.41 2.65
CA LYS A 15 13.60 12.83 1.85
C LYS A 15 13.54 13.22 0.37
N TYR A 16 12.34 13.48 -0.15
CA TYR A 16 12.11 13.73 -1.58
C TYR A 16 11.96 15.23 -1.90
N ASN A 17 12.00 16.11 -0.90
CA ASN A 17 11.88 17.55 -1.09
C ASN A 17 13.22 18.15 -1.51
N LEU A 18 13.32 18.66 -2.73
CA LEU A 18 14.53 19.32 -3.24
C LEU A 18 14.55 20.81 -2.83
N ASN A 19 14.49 21.12 -1.53
CA ASN A 19 14.70 22.46 -0.97
C ASN A 19 14.04 23.60 -1.77
N GLY A 20 12.77 23.45 -2.16
CA GLY A 20 12.00 24.47 -2.88
C GLY A 20 11.97 24.33 -4.42
N ALA A 21 12.71 23.39 -5.01
CA ALA A 21 12.66 23.08 -6.45
C ALA A 21 11.55 22.08 -6.84
N GLY A 22 10.77 21.59 -5.88
CA GLY A 22 9.75 20.55 -6.08
C GLY A 22 10.27 19.14 -5.74
N ILE A 23 9.44 18.13 -5.99
CA ILE A 23 9.80 16.72 -5.82
C ILE A 23 10.10 16.14 -7.21
N ALA A 24 11.28 15.56 -7.39
CA ALA A 24 11.65 14.82 -8.60
C ALA A 24 11.75 13.32 -8.29
N CYS A 25 10.94 12.51 -8.95
CA CYS A 25 10.88 11.07 -8.70
C CYS A 25 11.50 10.26 -9.84
N THR A 26 12.22 9.21 -9.47
CA THR A 26 12.63 8.18 -10.42
C THR A 26 11.40 7.37 -10.88
N LYS A 27 11.50 6.75 -12.04
CA LYS A 27 10.47 5.83 -12.56
C LYS A 27 10.66 4.39 -12.05
N GLU A 28 11.34 4.20 -10.92
CA GLU A 28 11.53 2.88 -10.35
C GLU A 28 10.19 2.30 -9.88
N TRP A 29 9.97 1.01 -10.13
CA TRP A 29 8.79 0.30 -9.68
C TRP A 29 9.06 -0.37 -8.33
N ARG A 30 8.61 0.28 -7.27
CA ARG A 30 8.66 -0.19 -5.88
C ARG A 30 7.34 0.17 -5.20
N PRO A 31 6.25 -0.52 -5.61
CA PRO A 31 4.92 -0.02 -5.34
C PRO A 31 4.58 -0.06 -3.86
N ILE A 32 3.72 0.87 -3.44
CA ILE A 32 3.13 0.89 -2.11
C ILE A 32 1.62 1.11 -2.22
N CYS A 33 0.87 0.53 -1.29
CA CYS A 33 -0.57 0.74 -1.17
C CYS A 33 -0.84 1.84 -0.14
N GLY A 34 -1.58 2.87 -0.54
CA GLY A 34 -2.06 3.91 0.36
C GLY A 34 -3.32 3.49 1.12
N ILE A 35 -3.60 4.14 2.26
CA ILE A 35 -4.88 3.94 2.98
C ILE A 35 -6.12 4.37 2.16
N ASP A 36 -5.93 5.12 1.07
CA ASP A 36 -6.97 5.44 0.09
C ASP A 36 -7.16 4.34 -0.96
N GLN A 37 -6.58 3.16 -0.72
CA GLN A 37 -6.62 1.98 -1.59
C GLN A 37 -6.05 2.22 -2.98
N LYS A 38 -5.16 3.22 -3.12
CA LYS A 38 -4.44 3.49 -4.37
C LYS A 38 -3.03 2.93 -4.32
N THR A 39 -2.64 2.26 -5.41
CA THR A 39 -1.26 1.88 -5.66
C THR A 39 -0.47 3.09 -6.15
N TYR A 40 0.67 3.35 -5.52
CA TYR A 40 1.64 4.34 -5.95
C TYR A 40 2.90 3.63 -6.43
N SER A 41 3.47 4.05 -7.55
CA SER A 41 4.60 3.37 -8.19
C SER A 41 5.86 3.32 -7.32
N ASN A 42 6.04 4.30 -6.43
CA ASN A 42 7.06 4.34 -5.38
C ASN A 42 6.72 5.39 -4.31
N GLU A 43 7.47 5.37 -3.20
CA GLU A 43 7.32 6.31 -2.09
C GLU A 43 7.46 7.79 -2.52
N CYS A 44 8.33 8.08 -3.49
CA CYS A 44 8.47 9.45 -4.01
C CYS A 44 7.18 9.91 -4.69
N MET A 45 6.60 9.07 -5.56
CA MET A 45 5.35 9.38 -6.25
C MET A 45 4.17 9.48 -5.29
N PHE A 46 4.15 8.67 -4.23
CA PHE A 46 3.20 8.82 -3.13
C PHE A 46 3.30 10.20 -2.50
N CYS A 47 4.51 10.66 -2.17
CA CYS A 47 4.73 11.97 -1.58
C CYS A 47 4.40 13.12 -2.55
N PHE A 48 4.76 13.00 -3.82
CA PHE A 48 4.48 14.01 -4.85
C PHE A 48 2.98 14.21 -5.04
N LEU A 49 2.22 13.12 -5.24
CA LEU A 49 0.78 13.18 -5.52
C LEU A 49 -0.05 13.57 -4.31
N ASN A 50 0.49 13.43 -3.10
CA ASN A 50 -0.23 13.72 -1.86
C ASN A 50 0.34 14.91 -1.08
N ARG A 51 1.23 15.71 -1.71
CA ARG A 51 1.85 16.89 -1.07
C ARG A 51 0.83 17.85 -0.46
N ASP A 52 -0.32 18.02 -1.12
CA ASP A 52 -1.37 18.98 -0.77
C ASP A 52 -2.43 18.36 0.18
N LYS A 53 -2.41 17.03 0.38
CA LYS A 53 -3.38 16.33 1.25
C LYS A 53 -2.97 16.32 2.74
N GLY A 54 -1.78 16.82 3.08
CA GLY A 54 -1.27 16.87 4.45
C GLY A 54 -0.98 15.49 5.07
N SER A 55 -0.85 15.43 6.40
CA SER A 55 -0.41 14.25 7.17
C SER A 55 -1.46 13.13 7.31
N GLN A 56 -2.59 13.21 6.60
CA GLN A 56 -3.69 12.25 6.75
C GLN A 56 -3.44 10.96 5.96
N LEU A 57 -2.74 11.04 4.83
CA LEU A 57 -2.49 9.85 4.02
C LEU A 57 -1.27 9.08 4.52
N ARG A 58 -1.49 7.81 4.83
CA ARG A 58 -0.45 6.87 5.29
C ARG A 58 -0.28 5.74 4.29
N LYS A 59 0.89 5.11 4.32
CA LYS A 59 1.09 3.82 3.66
C LYS A 59 0.31 2.78 4.44
N LEU A 60 -0.41 1.91 3.74
CA LEU A 60 -1.10 0.75 4.31
C LEU A 60 -0.16 -0.44 4.39
N HIS A 61 0.48 -0.78 3.27
CA HIS A 61 1.51 -1.82 3.18
C HIS A 61 2.43 -1.56 1.99
N ASP A 62 3.56 -2.25 1.98
CA ASP A 62 4.41 -2.36 0.80
C ASP A 62 3.73 -3.26 -0.24
N ASN A 63 4.05 -3.06 -1.53
CA ASN A 63 3.42 -3.66 -2.70
C ASN A 63 2.12 -2.97 -3.14
N GLU A 64 1.64 -3.35 -4.33
CA GLU A 64 0.40 -2.86 -4.91
C GLU A 64 -0.81 -3.21 -4.04
N CYS A 65 -1.82 -2.35 -4.04
CA CYS A 65 -3.11 -2.67 -3.43
C CYS A 65 -3.71 -3.90 -4.12
N VAL A 66 -4.40 -4.72 -3.32
CA VAL A 66 -5.13 -5.88 -3.84
C VAL A 66 -6.47 -5.41 -4.38
N GLU A 67 -6.66 -5.53 -5.69
CA GLU A 67 -7.96 -5.32 -6.33
C GLU A 67 -8.72 -6.63 -6.45
N CYS A 68 -9.91 -6.69 -5.86
CA CYS A 68 -10.80 -7.84 -5.91
C CYS A 68 -12.00 -7.50 -6.80
N THR A 69 -11.99 -8.01 -8.04
CA THR A 69 -13.01 -7.69 -9.04
C THR A 69 -13.92 -8.87 -9.37
N THR A 70 -13.47 -10.10 -9.11
CA THR A 70 -14.19 -11.31 -9.47
C THR A 70 -14.09 -12.38 -8.38
N TYR A 71 -15.19 -13.10 -8.17
CA TYR A 71 -15.23 -14.32 -7.37
C TYR A 71 -14.69 -15.52 -8.17
N SER A 72 -14.04 -16.46 -7.49
CA SER A 72 -13.59 -17.73 -8.07
C SER A 72 -13.94 -18.92 -7.17
N GLU A 73 -14.63 -19.93 -7.68
CA GLU A 73 -14.93 -21.16 -6.89
C GLU A 73 -13.67 -21.97 -6.57
N ILE A 74 -12.64 -21.87 -7.41
CA ILE A 74 -11.39 -22.62 -7.27
C ILE A 74 -10.25 -21.63 -7.04
N CYS A 75 -9.51 -21.83 -5.95
CA CYS A 75 -8.28 -21.12 -5.65
C CYS A 75 -7.07 -22.05 -5.77
N THR A 76 -5.91 -21.48 -6.12
CA THR A 76 -4.61 -22.15 -6.01
C THR A 76 -4.28 -22.40 -4.53
N MET A 77 -3.34 -23.31 -4.27
CA MET A 77 -2.81 -23.57 -2.91
C MET A 77 -1.50 -22.81 -2.64
N GLU A 78 -1.20 -21.77 -3.42
CA GLU A 78 -0.04 -20.92 -3.15
C GLU A 78 -0.23 -20.18 -1.83
N TYR A 79 0.87 -19.96 -1.10
CA TYR A 79 0.84 -19.28 0.20
C TYR A 79 1.54 -17.93 0.11
N ILE A 80 0.73 -16.90 -0.21
CA ILE A 80 1.11 -15.49 -0.25
C ILE A 80 0.07 -14.75 0.62
N PRO A 81 0.30 -14.69 1.94
CA PRO A 81 -0.76 -14.33 2.87
C PRO A 81 -1.15 -12.85 2.78
N HIS A 82 -2.45 -12.59 2.88
CA HIS A 82 -3.02 -11.25 2.96
C HIS A 82 -3.75 -11.06 4.29
N CYS A 83 -3.50 -9.94 4.96
CA CYS A 83 -4.19 -9.59 6.21
C CYS A 83 -5.44 -8.76 5.87
N GLY A 84 -6.61 -9.26 6.25
CA GLY A 84 -7.87 -8.54 6.20
C GLY A 84 -8.00 -7.49 7.31
N SER A 85 -8.88 -6.52 7.07
CA SER A 85 -9.28 -5.53 8.07
C SER A 85 -10.11 -6.14 9.21
N ASP A 86 -10.66 -7.33 8.99
CA ASP A 86 -11.34 -8.18 9.96
C ASP A 86 -10.38 -8.95 10.89
N GLY A 87 -9.07 -8.80 10.70
CA GLY A 87 -8.04 -9.48 11.47
C GLY A 87 -7.77 -10.93 11.04
N ILE A 88 -8.36 -11.38 9.93
CA ILE A 88 -8.13 -12.72 9.37
C ILE A 88 -6.96 -12.67 8.38
N VAL A 89 -6.10 -13.69 8.43
CA VAL A 89 -5.06 -13.90 7.42
C VAL A 89 -5.55 -14.92 6.41
N TYR A 90 -5.64 -14.48 5.16
CA TYR A 90 -6.06 -15.30 4.03
C TYR A 90 -4.82 -15.85 3.32
N GLY A 91 -4.80 -17.15 3.03
CA GLY A 91 -3.61 -17.83 2.53
C GLY A 91 -3.10 -17.33 1.17
N ASN A 92 -3.99 -16.79 0.35
CA ASN A 92 -3.64 -16.17 -0.93
C ASN A 92 -4.68 -15.12 -1.36
N ARG A 93 -4.37 -14.43 -2.46
CA ARG A 93 -5.21 -13.42 -3.07
C ARG A 93 -6.62 -13.92 -3.40
N CYS A 94 -6.75 -15.16 -3.87
CA CYS A 94 -8.05 -15.71 -4.24
C CYS A 94 -8.96 -15.88 -3.02
N SER A 95 -8.46 -16.53 -1.96
CA SER A 95 -9.22 -16.67 -0.70
C SER A 95 -9.52 -15.32 -0.06
N PHE A 96 -8.60 -14.37 -0.14
CA PHE A 96 -8.82 -12.98 0.32
C PHE A 96 -9.95 -12.32 -0.48
N CYS A 97 -9.87 -12.33 -1.81
CA CYS A 97 -10.85 -11.65 -2.65
C CYS A 97 -12.24 -12.29 -2.57
N ASN A 98 -12.33 -13.61 -2.46
CA ASN A 98 -13.62 -14.29 -2.25
C ASN A 98 -14.32 -13.91 -0.93
N ALA A 99 -13.58 -13.39 0.06
CA ALA A 99 -14.16 -12.93 1.32
C ALA A 99 -14.56 -11.44 1.29
N VAL A 100 -14.11 -10.68 0.29
CA VAL A 100 -14.39 -9.25 0.11
C VAL A 100 -15.46 -8.99 -0.96
N VAL A 101 -15.62 -9.91 -1.92
CA VAL A 101 -16.59 -9.84 -3.03
C VAL A 101 -17.94 -10.45 -2.65
#